data_AF-A0A4R4VMP2-F1
#
_entry.id   AF-A0A4R4VMP2-F1
#
_cell.length_a   1.000
_cell.length_b   1.000
_cell.length_c   1.000
_cell.angle_alpha   90.00
_cell.angle_beta   90.00
_cell.angle_gamma   90.00
#
_symmetry.space_group_name_H-M   'P 1'
#
loop_
_entity.id
_entity.type
_entity.pdbx_description
1 polymer ?
#
loop_
_entity_poly.entity_id
_entity_poly.type
_entity_poly.pdbx_seq_one_letter_code
_entity_poly.pdbx_strand_id
1 'polypeptide(L)'
;MTAGVHMSGRAPVRLYHAILRHTVLVMAALAICAVTAAAARRRTDTQAPPPTHPDQAPPTDPGMIPLTVAEIKRLFNAATTTTRSLLHAAHWSAWRRRHQAGARWFHQRARLATAYALLS
;
A
#
# COMPACT_ATOMS: atom_id res chain seq x y z
N MET A 1 -60.36 -17.40 10.39
CA MET A 1 -59.23 -18.36 10.40
C MET A 1 -57.99 -17.59 9.94
N THR A 2 -57.31 -16.92 10.88
CA THR A 2 -56.16 -16.04 10.62
C THR A 2 -54.87 -16.85 10.79
N ALA A 3 -54.16 -17.09 9.69
CA ALA A 3 -52.85 -17.72 9.72
C ALA A 3 -51.82 -16.71 10.26
N GLY A 4 -51.24 -17.03 11.42
CA GLY A 4 -50.18 -16.24 12.05
C GLY A 4 -48.88 -16.30 11.26
N VAL A 5 -48.36 -15.13 10.89
CA VAL A 5 -47.01 -14.99 10.34
C VAL A 5 -46.02 -15.10 11.50
N HIS A 6 -45.31 -16.23 11.56
CA HIS A 6 -44.16 -16.41 12.45
C HIS A 6 -42.99 -15.57 11.90
N MET A 7 -42.86 -14.32 12.35
CA MET A 7 -41.64 -13.53 12.11
C MET A 7 -40.49 -14.09 12.97
N SER A 8 -39.58 -14.82 12.35
CA SER A 8 -38.34 -15.29 12.95
C SER A 8 -37.37 -14.13 13.21
N GLY A 9 -37.57 -13.38 14.30
CA GLY A 9 -36.76 -12.22 14.71
C GLY A 9 -35.41 -12.54 15.34
N ARG A 10 -34.56 -13.37 14.71
CA ARG A 10 -33.18 -13.66 15.21
C ARG A 10 -32.04 -13.26 14.25
N ALA A 11 -32.33 -12.63 13.12
CA ALA A 11 -31.34 -12.30 12.09
C ALA A 11 -30.49 -11.02 12.31
N PRO A 12 -30.99 -9.91 12.91
CA PRO A 12 -30.24 -8.64 12.92
C PRO A 12 -29.06 -8.59 13.90
N VAL A 13 -29.23 -9.12 15.11
CA VAL A 13 -28.24 -8.95 16.21
C VAL A 13 -26.95 -9.73 15.94
N ARG A 14 -27.05 -10.95 15.40
CA ARG A 14 -25.88 -11.77 15.05
C ARG A 14 -25.10 -11.18 13.87
N LEU A 15 -25.83 -10.67 12.87
CA LEU A 15 -25.23 -9.99 11.73
C LEU A 15 -24.50 -8.71 12.19
N TYR A 16 -25.13 -7.91 13.06
CA TYR A 16 -24.51 -6.71 13.64
C TYR A 16 -23.21 -7.03 14.39
N HIS A 17 -23.20 -8.05 15.27
CA HIS A 17 -21.98 -8.44 15.99
C HIS A 17 -20.90 -8.99 15.05
N ALA A 18 -21.29 -9.74 14.02
CA ALA A 18 -20.34 -10.25 13.02
C ALA A 18 -19.70 -9.11 12.22
N ILE A 19 -20.50 -8.12 11.77
CA ILE A 19 -20.01 -6.94 11.06
C ILE A 19 -19.12 -6.10 11.98
N LEU A 20 -19.54 -5.84 13.21
CA LEU A 20 -18.75 -5.07 14.17
C LEU A 20 -17.40 -5.73 14.45
N ARG A 21 -17.40 -7.04 14.76
CA ARG A 21 -16.16 -7.80 14.97
C ARG A 21 -15.27 -7.76 13.73
N HIS A 22 -15.85 -7.95 12.55
CA HIS A 22 -15.09 -7.92 11.30
C HIS A 22 -14.44 -6.55 11.08
N THR A 23 -15.19 -5.46 11.22
CA THR A 23 -14.65 -4.10 11.09
C THR A 23 -13.56 -3.82 12.12
N VAL A 24 -13.76 -4.21 13.39
CA VAL A 24 -12.73 -4.06 14.43
C VAL A 24 -11.46 -4.82 14.07
N LEU A 25 -11.56 -6.07 13.59
CA LEU A 25 -10.41 -6.85 13.16
C LEU A 25 -9.70 -6.22 11.96
N VAL A 26 -10.44 -5.69 10.98
CA VAL A 26 -9.87 -4.98 9.83
C VAL A 26 -9.14 -3.71 10.28
N MET A 27 -9.73 -2.92 11.17
CA MET A 27 -9.10 -1.72 11.72
C MET A 27 -7.84 -2.05 12.51
N ALA A 28 -7.88 -3.09 13.34
CA ALA A 28 -6.70 -3.56 14.07
C ALA A 28 -5.59 -4.05 13.13
N ALA A 29 -5.93 -4.83 12.11
CA ALA A 29 -4.97 -5.30 11.11
C ALA A 29 -4.34 -4.14 10.32
N LEU A 30 -5.14 -3.14 9.92
CA LEU A 30 -4.65 -1.94 9.25
C LEU A 30 -3.74 -1.11 10.16
N ALA A 31 -4.09 -0.95 11.44
CA ALA A 31 -3.25 -0.25 12.40
C ALA A 31 -1.89 -0.94 12.56
N ILE A 32 -1.86 -2.27 12.69
CA ILE A 32 -0.62 -3.05 12.73
C ILE A 32 0.19 -2.85 11.44
N CYS A 33 -0.46 -2.93 10.27
CA CYS A 33 0.21 -2.69 8.98
C CYS A 33 0.76 -1.25 8.86
N ALA A 34 0.05 -0.25 9.39
CA ALA A 34 0.47 1.14 9.36
C ALA A 34 1.67 1.39 10.29
N VAL A 35 1.65 0.86 11.51
CA VAL A 35 2.77 0.96 12.46
C VAL A 35 4.01 0.24 11.90
N THR A 36 3.84 -0.96 11.35
CA THR A 36 4.94 -1.70 10.72
C THR A 36 5.49 -0.98 9.49
N ALA A 37 4.63 -0.40 8.64
CA ALA A 37 5.04 0.44 7.51
C ALA A 37 5.81 1.69 7.98
N ALA A 38 5.32 2.39 9.01
CA ALA A 38 5.99 3.57 9.55
C ALA A 38 7.37 3.24 10.12
N ALA A 39 7.49 2.12 10.85
CA ALA A 39 8.76 1.63 11.38
C ALA A 39 9.71 1.14 10.27
N ALA A 40 9.18 0.46 9.26
CA ALA A 40 9.95 -0.02 8.12
C ALA A 40 10.41 1.14 7.22
N ARG A 41 9.59 2.19 7.06
CA ARG A 41 9.90 3.36 6.24
C ARG A 41 11.23 3.98 6.64
N ARG A 42 11.46 4.20 7.93
CA ARG A 42 12.74 4.75 8.41
C ARG A 42 13.97 3.93 8.01
N ARG A 43 13.81 2.61 7.81
CA ARG A 43 14.91 1.69 7.47
C ARG A 43 15.01 1.37 5.98
N THR A 44 13.93 1.53 5.23
CA THR A 44 13.81 1.05 3.83
C THR A 44 13.58 2.15 2.81
N ASP A 45 13.41 3.39 3.25
CA ASP A 45 13.41 4.54 2.37
C ASP A 45 14.85 4.81 1.91
N THR A 46 15.14 4.40 0.68
CA THR A 46 16.44 4.63 0.03
C THR A 46 16.28 5.45 -1.24
N GLN A 47 15.15 6.15 -1.37
CA GLN A 47 14.86 6.90 -2.58
C GLN A 47 15.92 7.95 -2.85
N ALA A 48 16.32 8.08 -4.12
CA ALA A 48 17.14 9.18 -4.54
C ALA A 48 16.46 10.52 -4.19
N PRO A 49 17.22 11.56 -3.85
CA PRO A 49 16.68 12.89 -3.62
C PRO A 49 15.81 13.34 -4.80
N PRO A 50 14.73 14.09 -4.52
CA PRO A 50 13.91 14.66 -5.58
C PRO A 50 14.78 15.55 -6.50
N PRO A 51 14.43 15.64 -7.80
CA PRO A 51 15.14 16.53 -8.70
C PRO A 51 14.99 17.99 -8.25
N THR A 52 16.01 18.81 -8.49
CA THR A 52 16.04 20.24 -8.14
C THR A 52 15.87 21.15 -9.35
N HIS A 53 16.19 20.68 -10.57
CA HIS A 53 16.04 21.41 -11.83
C HIS A 53 15.52 20.50 -12.95
N PRO A 54 14.78 21.00 -13.96
CA PRO A 54 14.26 20.20 -15.06
C PRO A 54 15.30 19.43 -15.87
N ASP A 55 16.49 19.97 -16.07
CA ASP A 55 17.55 19.33 -16.88
C ASP A 55 18.44 18.38 -16.09
N GLN A 56 18.12 18.13 -14.81
CA GLN A 56 18.93 17.25 -13.98
C GLN A 56 18.95 15.83 -14.56
N ALA A 57 20.15 15.25 -14.66
CA ALA A 57 20.32 13.88 -15.10
C ALA A 57 19.68 12.89 -14.10
N PRO A 58 19.09 11.77 -14.58
CA PRO A 58 18.54 10.75 -13.68
C PRO A 58 19.61 10.14 -12.78
N PRO A 59 19.29 9.81 -11.52
CA PRO A 59 20.21 9.10 -10.64
C PRO A 59 20.50 7.69 -11.19
N THR A 60 21.74 7.23 -11.03
CA THR A 60 22.18 5.89 -11.45
C THR A 60 21.34 4.78 -10.81
N ASP A 61 20.94 4.97 -9.55
CA ASP A 61 19.92 4.17 -8.88
C ASP A 61 18.84 5.10 -8.29
N PRO A 62 17.57 5.00 -8.73
CA PRO A 62 16.48 5.75 -8.10
C PRO A 62 16.17 5.30 -6.67
N GLY A 63 16.74 4.18 -6.23
CA GLY A 63 16.50 3.60 -4.92
C GLY A 63 15.15 2.90 -4.84
N MET A 64 14.62 2.74 -3.63
CA MET A 64 13.34 2.05 -3.40
C MET A 64 12.42 2.93 -2.56
N ILE A 65 11.15 3.06 -2.99
CA ILE A 65 10.12 3.58 -2.10
C ILE A 65 10.03 2.71 -0.84
N PRO A 66 9.76 3.27 0.34
CA PRO A 66 9.64 2.51 1.58
C PRO A 66 8.53 1.46 1.51
N LEU A 67 8.62 0.42 2.34
CA LEU A 67 7.54 -0.56 2.46
C LEU A 67 6.24 0.13 2.89
N THR A 68 5.24 0.06 2.02
CA THR A 68 3.89 0.59 2.25
C THR A 68 2.96 -0.47 2.86
N VAL A 69 1.84 -0.05 3.44
CA VAL A 69 0.78 -0.94 3.94
C VAL A 69 0.34 -1.96 2.87
N ALA A 70 0.18 -1.51 1.62
CA ALA A 70 -0.22 -2.39 0.52
C ALA A 70 0.86 -3.45 0.19
N GLU A 71 2.13 -3.13 0.35
CA GLU A 71 3.24 -4.07 0.14
C GLU A 71 3.36 -5.06 1.28
N ILE A 72 3.23 -4.60 2.52
CA ILE A 72 3.19 -5.46 3.71
C ILE A 72 2.05 -6.47 3.58
N LYS A 73 0.85 -6.01 3.22
CA LYS A 73 -0.29 -6.89 2.95
C LYS A 73 0.01 -7.90 1.83
N ARG A 74 0.62 -7.47 0.73
CA ARG A 74 0.97 -8.37 -0.40
C ARG A 74 2.00 -9.42 0.00
N LEU A 75 3.03 -9.03 0.75
CA LEU A 75 4.06 -9.95 1.25
C LEU A 75 3.48 -10.91 2.29
N PHE A 76 2.65 -10.43 3.20
CA PHE A 76 1.92 -11.26 4.16
C PHE A 76 1.05 -12.30 3.46
N ASN A 77 0.21 -11.86 2.51
CA ASN A 77 -0.63 -12.77 1.73
C ASN A 77 0.21 -13.81 0.97
N ALA A 78 1.36 -13.39 0.41
CA ALA A 78 2.26 -14.31 -0.28
C ALA A 78 2.87 -15.34 0.69
N ALA A 79 3.14 -14.97 1.94
CA ALA A 79 3.64 -15.87 2.97
C ALA A 79 2.59 -16.85 3.51
N THR A 80 1.32 -16.45 3.52
CA THR A 80 0.22 -17.30 4.01
C THR A 80 -0.44 -18.14 2.92
N THR A 81 -0.08 -17.96 1.65
CA THR A 81 -0.66 -18.71 0.52
C THR A 81 0.28 -19.84 0.11
N THR A 82 -0.22 -21.08 0.13
CA THR A 82 0.54 -22.33 -0.13
C THR A 82 1.22 -22.37 -1.51
N THR A 83 0.75 -21.59 -2.49
CA THR A 83 1.11 -21.75 -3.90
C THR A 83 2.32 -20.94 -4.35
N ARG A 84 2.78 -19.93 -3.60
CA ARG A 84 3.78 -18.97 -4.11
C ARG A 84 5.12 -19.04 -3.40
N SER A 85 6.19 -19.20 -4.17
CA SER A 85 7.56 -19.02 -3.67
C SER A 85 7.74 -17.62 -3.09
N LEU A 86 8.07 -17.56 -1.80
CA LEU A 86 8.35 -16.32 -1.07
C LEU A 86 9.44 -15.47 -1.75
N LEU A 87 10.47 -16.13 -2.28
CA LEU A 87 11.56 -15.47 -3.00
C LEU A 87 11.06 -14.76 -4.26
N HIS A 88 10.17 -15.39 -5.02
CA HIS A 88 9.56 -14.76 -6.18
C HIS A 88 8.72 -13.55 -5.77
N ALA A 89 7.92 -13.68 -4.72
CA ALA A 89 7.11 -12.56 -4.22
C ALA A 89 7.98 -11.38 -3.75
N ALA A 90 9.07 -11.65 -3.03
CA ALA A 90 10.02 -10.64 -2.58
C ALA A 90 10.73 -9.97 -3.76
N HIS A 91 11.19 -10.75 -4.73
CA HIS A 91 11.83 -10.25 -5.96
C HIS A 91 10.90 -9.29 -6.73
N TRP A 92 9.67 -9.72 -7.01
CA TRP A 92 8.69 -8.88 -7.69
C TRP A 92 8.31 -7.63 -6.89
N SER A 93 8.27 -7.73 -5.56
CA SER A 93 8.05 -6.58 -4.71
C SER A 93 9.21 -5.58 -4.80
N ALA A 94 10.45 -6.06 -4.80
CA ALA A 94 11.62 -5.21 -4.91
C ALA A 94 11.68 -4.49 -6.27
N TRP A 95 11.47 -5.23 -7.35
CA TRP A 95 11.41 -4.68 -8.71
C TRP A 95 10.38 -3.55 -8.81
N ARG A 96 9.15 -3.80 -8.33
CA ARG A 96 8.06 -2.81 -8.41
C ARG A 96 8.37 -1.55 -7.62
N ARG A 97 8.92 -1.70 -6.41
CA ARG A 97 9.31 -0.58 -5.55
C ARG A 97 10.38 0.29 -6.20
N ARG A 98 11.40 -0.32 -6.82
CA ARG A 98 12.43 0.40 -7.55
C ARG A 98 11.85 1.15 -8.75
N HIS A 99 10.97 0.49 -9.50
CA HIS A 99 10.32 1.11 -10.64
C HIS A 99 9.42 2.30 -10.23
N GLN A 100 8.68 2.18 -9.12
CA GLN A 100 7.86 3.25 -8.58
C GLN A 100 8.69 4.45 -8.09
N ALA A 101 9.85 4.19 -7.47
CA ALA A 101 10.79 5.25 -7.11
C ALA A 101 11.26 6.02 -8.35
N GLY A 102 11.66 5.29 -9.41
CA GLY A 102 12.05 5.89 -10.69
C GLY A 102 10.93 6.72 -11.31
N ALA A 103 9.72 6.16 -11.42
CA ALA A 103 8.56 6.87 -11.96
C ALA A 103 8.25 8.15 -11.17
N ARG A 104 8.34 8.11 -9.83
CA ARG A 104 8.15 9.29 -8.98
C ARG A 104 9.18 10.37 -9.26
N TRP A 105 10.45 9.99 -9.41
CA TRP A 105 11.54 10.92 -9.69
C TRP A 105 11.34 11.63 -11.04
N PHE A 106 11.07 10.87 -12.11
CA PHE A 106 10.81 11.44 -13.43
C PHE A 106 9.56 12.32 -13.45
N HIS A 107 8.50 11.92 -12.74
CA HIS A 107 7.30 12.73 -12.61
C HIS A 107 7.59 14.06 -11.92
N GLN A 108 8.40 14.07 -10.86
CA GLN A 108 8.83 15.31 -10.20
C GLN A 108 9.65 16.21 -11.14
N ARG A 109 10.57 15.64 -11.92
CA ARG A 109 11.37 16.41 -12.89
C ARG A 109 10.49 17.03 -13.99
N ALA A 110 9.54 16.27 -14.51
CA ALA A 110 8.56 16.77 -15.48
C ALA A 110 7.73 17.92 -14.90
N ARG A 111 7.28 17.81 -13.65
CA ARG A 111 6.58 18.90 -12.95
C ARG A 111 7.43 20.16 -12.82
N LEU A 112 8.73 20.03 -12.56
CA LEU A 112 9.66 21.17 -12.53
C LEU A 112 9.79 21.82 -13.91
N ALA A 113 9.94 21.02 -14.98
CA ALA A 113 10.01 21.55 -16.34
C ALA A 113 8.78 22.37 -16.71
N THR A 114 7.60 21.86 -16.37
CA THR A 114 6.35 22.60 -16.56
C THR A 114 6.32 23.89 -15.75
N ALA A 115 6.74 23.86 -14.48
CA ALA A 115 6.76 25.06 -13.64
C ALA A 115 7.71 26.15 -14.17
N TYR A 116 8.90 25.76 -14.64
CA TYR A 116 9.86 26.69 -15.24
C TYR A 116 9.34 27.30 -16.53
N ALA A 117 8.73 26.50 -17.41
CA ALA A 117 8.14 26.98 -18.67
C ALA A 117 6.98 27.97 -18.47
N LEU A 118 6.30 27.94 -17.31
CA LEU A 118 5.25 28.91 -16.98
C LEU A 118 5.79 30.21 -16.39
N LEU A 119 7.04 30.21 -15.91
CA LEU A 119 7.69 31.35 -15.27
C LEU A 119 8.65 32.10 -16.21
N SER A 120 9.00 31.50 -17.34
CA SER A 120 9.76 32.08 -18.46
C SER A 120 8.86 32.81 -19.44
#